data_AF-A0A536XI39-F1
#
_entry.id   AF-A0A536XI39-F1
#
_cell.length_a   1.000
_cell.length_b   1.000
_cell.length_c   1.000
_cell.angle_alpha   90.00
_cell.angle_beta   90.00
_cell.angle_gamma   90.00
#
_symmetry.space_group_name_H-M   'P 1'
#
loop_
_entity.id
_entity.type
_entity.pdbx_description
1 polymer ?
#
loop_
_entity_poly.entity_id
_entity_poly.type
_entity_poly.pdbx_seq_one_letter_code
_entity_poly.pdbx_strand_id
1 'polypeptide(L)' 'RAIVDGDAKVRVIAAASILAKTARDAEMRRLHGRFPQYGFDEHKGYPTPQHLRALRRYGVCEVYRRSFRPVKLLLENGR' A
#
# COMPACT_ATOMS: atom_id res chain seq x y z
N ARG A 1 5.96 -26.40 -7.19
CA ARG A 1 4.83 -26.10 -8.12
C ARG A 1 4.00 -24.99 -7.50
N ALA A 2 3.57 -23.98 -8.28
CA ALA A 2 2.64 -22.96 -7.79
C ALA A 2 1.20 -23.49 -7.78
N ILE A 3 0.39 -23.07 -6.81
CA ILE A 3 -1.04 -23.37 -6.71
C ILE A 3 -1.80 -22.06 -6.91
N VAL A 4 -2.57 -21.95 -8.00
CA VAL A 4 -3.43 -20.80 -8.29
C VAL A 4 -4.53 -20.74 -7.23
N ASP A 5 -4.74 -19.57 -6.62
CA ASP A 5 -5.65 -19.34 -5.48
C ASP A 5 -5.41 -20.33 -4.33
N GLY A 6 -4.13 -20.54 -4.03
CA GLY A 6 -3.71 -21.53 -3.04
C GLY A 6 -4.21 -21.26 -1.63
N ASP A 7 -4.46 -20.00 -1.27
CA ASP A 7 -5.03 -19.60 0.02
C ASP A 7 -6.47 -20.08 0.20
N ALA A 8 -7.26 -20.16 -0.87
CA ALA A 8 -8.60 -20.73 -0.83
C ALA A 8 -8.60 -22.28 -0.79
N LYS A 9 -7.49 -22.92 -1.19
CA LYS A 9 -7.41 -24.38 -1.43
C LYS A 9 -6.55 -25.13 -0.43
N VAL A 10 -5.61 -24.47 0.24
CA VAL A 10 -4.58 -25.09 1.08
C VAL A 10 -4.43 -24.33 2.39
N ARG A 11 -4.70 -25.02 3.51
CA ARG A 11 -4.71 -24.43 4.87
C ARG A 11 -3.41 -23.72 5.24
N VAL A 12 -2.25 -24.28 4.90
CA VAL A 12 -0.95 -23.64 5.22
C VAL A 12 -0.70 -22.38 4.38
N ILE A 13 -1.22 -22.30 3.15
CA ILE A 13 -1.14 -21.09 2.32
C ILE A 13 -2.10 -20.03 2.86
N ALA A 14 -3.30 -20.43 3.31
CA ALA A 14 -4.25 -19.56 3.99
C ALA A 14 -3.66 -18.95 5.28
N ALA A 15 -3.01 -19.76 6.11
CA ALA A 15 -2.33 -19.28 7.30
C ALA A 15 -1.24 -18.26 6.96
N ALA A 16 -0.44 -18.54 5.92
CA ALA A 16 0.59 -17.61 5.46
C ALA A 16 0.00 -16.28 4.95
N SER A 17 -1.13 -16.30 4.22
CA SER A 17 -1.77 -15.08 3.72
C SER A 17 -2.33 -14.21 4.85
N ILE A 18 -2.89 -14.83 5.92
CA ILE A 18 -3.34 -14.14 7.13
C ILE A 18 -2.17 -13.44 7.83
N LEU A 19 -1.05 -14.14 8.04
CA LEU A 19 0.14 -13.56 8.66
C LEU A 19 0.68 -12.38 7.85
N ALA A 20 0.79 -12.55 6.53
CA ALA A 20 1.27 -11.52 5.62
C ALA A 20 0.36 -10.27 5.65
N LYS A 21 -0.96 -10.45 5.59
CA LYS A 21 -1.93 -9.35 5.62
C LYS A 21 -1.89 -8.61 6.96
N THR A 22 -1.87 -9.34 8.07
CA THR A 22 -1.84 -8.78 9.42
C THR A 22 -0.58 -7.93 9.63
N ALA A 23 0.58 -8.46 9.28
CA ALA A 23 1.85 -7.73 9.35
C ALA A 23 1.84 -6.49 8.45
N ARG A 24 1.33 -6.62 7.21
CA ARG A 24 1.29 -5.50 6.26
C ARG A 24 0.33 -4.39 6.69
N ASP A 25 -0.77 -4.71 7.38
CA ASP A 25 -1.70 -3.71 7.90
C ASP A 25 -1.19 -3.04 9.16
N ALA A 26 -0.43 -3.75 10.01
CA ALA A 26 0.29 -3.16 11.13
C ALA A 26 1.31 -2.12 10.65
N GLU A 27 2.08 -2.45 9.61
CA GLU A 27 3.06 -1.52 9.04
C GLU A 27 2.40 -0.26 8.48
N MET A 28 1.22 -0.35 7.87
CA MET A 28 0.51 0.84 7.38
C MET A 28 0.03 1.76 8.48
N ARG A 29 -0.36 1.21 9.63
CA ARG A 29 -0.68 2.02 10.81
C ARG A 29 0.56 2.73 11.33
N ARG A 30 1.72 2.06 11.35
CA ARG A 30 3.00 2.68 11.70
C ARG A 30 3.38 3.79 10.72
N LEU A 31 3.22 3.57 9.42
CA LEU A 31 3.45 4.60 8.41
C LEU A 31 2.48 5.77 8.52
N HIS A 32 1.21 5.53 8.86
CA HIS A 32 0.26 6.60 9.14
C HIS A 32 0.75 7.45 10.32
N GLY A 33 1.28 6.85 11.38
CA GLY A 33 1.89 7.62 12.49
C GLY A 33 3.04 8.54 12.03
N ARG A 34 3.81 8.13 11.01
CA ARG A 34 4.90 8.95 10.43
C ARG A 34 4.41 9.98 9.40
N PHE A 35 3.36 9.64 8.65
CA PHE A 35 2.82 10.46 7.57
C PHE A 35 1.27 10.51 7.62
N PRO A 36 0.71 11.14 8.66
CA PRO A 36 -0.74 11.06 8.95
C PRO A 36 -1.58 11.66 7.82
N GLN A 37 -1.04 12.62 7.08
CA GLN A 37 -1.73 13.32 6.00
C GLN A 37 -2.13 12.43 4.81
N TYR A 38 -1.54 11.23 4.67
CA TYR A 38 -1.85 10.33 3.56
C TYR A 38 -2.98 9.36 3.86
N GLY A 39 -3.29 9.03 5.12
CA GLY A 39 -4.37 8.09 5.47
C GLY A 39 -4.02 6.60 5.30
N PHE A 40 -2.74 6.22 5.46
CA PHE A 40 -2.29 4.84 5.20
C PHE A 40 -3.00 3.77 6.05
N ASP A 41 -3.44 4.11 7.26
CA ASP A 41 -4.22 3.26 8.15
C ASP A 41 -5.62 2.93 7.62
N GLU A 42 -6.18 3.72 6.71
CA GLU A 42 -7.47 3.43 6.06
C GLU A 42 -7.25 2.58 4.80
N HIS A 43 -6.57 3.15 3.81
CA HIS A 43 -6.49 2.55 2.46
C HIS A 43 -5.26 1.64 2.25
N LYS A 44 -4.39 1.47 3.25
CA LYS A 44 -3.23 0.56 3.25
C LYS A 44 -2.21 0.75 2.11
N GLY A 45 -2.24 1.91 1.46
CA GLY A 45 -1.44 2.23 0.27
C GLY A 45 -2.08 1.88 -1.08
N TYR A 46 -3.29 1.32 -1.11
CA TYR A 46 -4.04 1.14 -2.36
C TYR A 46 -4.45 2.50 -2.96
N PRO A 47 -4.59 2.63 -4.29
CA PRO A 47 -4.83 3.90 -4.98
C PRO A 47 -6.32 4.33 -4.90
N THR A 48 -6.85 4.47 -3.69
CA THR A 48 -8.21 4.98 -3.49
C THR A 48 -8.30 6.46 -3.88
N PRO A 49 -9.49 6.99 -4.17
CA PRO A 49 -9.66 8.42 -4.46
C PRO A 49 -9.11 9.32 -3.34
N GLN A 50 -9.27 8.93 -2.07
CA GLN A 50 -8.70 9.63 -0.93
C GLN A 50 -7.17 9.65 -0.98
N HIS A 51 -6.55 8.50 -1.20
CA HIS A 51 -5.09 8.38 -1.29
C HIS A 51 -4.52 9.22 -2.44
N LEU A 52 -5.15 9.15 -3.62
CA LEU A 52 -4.71 9.92 -4.79
C LEU A 52 -4.92 11.43 -4.62
N ARG A 53 -5.90 11.87 -3.82
CA ARG A 53 -6.04 13.28 -3.44
C ARG A 53 -4.93 13.71 -2.49
N ALA A 54 -4.64 12.92 -1.46
CA ALA A 54 -3.56 13.20 -0.52
C ALA A 54 -2.19 13.24 -1.22
N LEU A 55 -1.92 12.26 -2.09
CA LEU A 55 -0.69 12.19 -2.88
C LEU A 55 -0.50 13.44 -3.77
N ARG A 56 -1.57 13.92 -4.43
CA ARG A 56 -1.51 15.16 -5.22
C ARG A 56 -1.35 16.42 -4.37
N ARG A 57 -1.89 16.43 -3.15
CA ARG A 57 -1.87 17.59 -2.25
C ARG A 57 -0.54 17.73 -1.52
N TYR A 58 0.02 16.63 -1.05
CA TYR A 58 1.19 16.62 -0.17
C TYR A 58 2.47 16.13 -0.87
N GLY A 59 2.39 15.73 -2.13
CA GLY A 59 3.52 15.22 -2.90
C GLY A 59 3.92 13.79 -2.53
N VAL A 60 4.99 13.31 -3.17
CA VAL A 60 5.51 11.95 -3.01
C VAL A 60 6.47 11.88 -1.83
N CYS A 61 6.15 11.09 -0.80
CA CYS A 61 7.07 10.77 0.29
C CYS A 61 7.92 9.50 0.04
N GLU A 62 8.89 9.23 0.91
CA GLU A 62 9.90 8.16 0.77
C GLU A 62 9.32 6.74 0.63
N VAL A 63 8.12 6.48 1.14
CA VAL A 63 7.53 5.13 1.16
C VAL A 63 6.78 4.78 -0.14
N TYR A 64 6.60 5.75 -1.04
CA TYR A 64 5.93 5.52 -2.31
C TYR A 64 6.81 4.75 -3.29
N ARG A 65 6.18 3.82 -4.00
CA ARG A 65 6.81 3.08 -5.10
C ARG A 65 6.92 4.01 -6.32
N ARG A 66 8.11 4.57 -6.53
CA ARG A 66 8.38 5.59 -7.57
C ARG A 66 8.12 5.10 -9.00
N SER A 67 8.19 3.79 -9.26
CA SER A 67 7.89 3.20 -10.56
C SER A 67 6.39 3.07 -10.87
N PHE A 68 5.51 3.22 -9.88
CA PHE A 68 4.07 3.06 -10.08
C PHE A 68 3.52 4.31 -10.76
N ARG A 69 2.74 4.13 -11.84
CA ARG A 69 2.30 5.19 -12.75
C ARG A 69 1.83 6.49 -12.07
N PRO A 70 0.93 6.49 -11.05
CA PRO A 70 0.49 7.73 -10.41
C PRO A 70 1.63 8.51 -9.73
N VAL A 71 2.59 7.79 -9.15
CA VAL A 71 3.74 8.37 -8.46
C VAL A 71 4.76 8.87 -9.49
N LYS A 72 5.06 8.03 -10.50
CA LYS A 72 5.99 8.36 -11.58
C LYS A 72 5.59 9.67 -12.27
N LEU A 73 4.31 9.81 -12.62
CA LEU A 73 3.80 11.01 -13.27
C LEU A 73 3.93 12.27 -12.41
N LEU A 74 3.80 12.18 -11.08
CA LEU A 74 4.00 13.35 -10.22
C LEU A 74 5.48 13.78 -10.20
N LEU A 75 6.38 12.80 -10.06
CA LEU A 75 7.83 13.04 -10.07
C LEU A 75 8.32 13.61 -11.41
N GLU A 76 7.82 13.11 -12.54
CA GLU A 76 8.16 13.59 -13.88
C GLU A 76 7.63 15.00 -14.15
N ASN A 77 6.50 15.38 -13.54
CA ASN A 77 5.89 16.70 -13.69
C ASN A 77 6.47 17.76 -12.72
N GLY A 78 7.57 17.45 -12.01
CA GLY A 78 8.27 18.39 -11.15
C GLY A 78 7.48 18.85 -9.92
N ARG A 79 6.57 18.01 -9.40
CA ARG A 79 5.81 18.25 -8.16
C ARG A 79 6.06 17.17 -7.11
#